data_AF-A0A2P4YEC5-F1
#
_entry.id   AF-A0A2P4YEC5-F1
#
_cell.length_a   1.000
_cell.length_b   1.000
_cell.length_c   1.000
_cell.angle_alpha   90.00
_cell.angle_beta   90.00
_cell.angle_gamma   90.00
#
_symmetry.space_group_name_H-M   'P 1'
#
loop_
_entity.id
_entity.type
_entity.pdbx_description
1 polymer ?
#
loop_
_entity_poly.entity_id
_entity_poly.type
_entity_poly.pdbx_seq_one_letter_code
_entity_poly.pdbx_strand_id
1 'polypeptide(L)'
;MKRIERSYTIRLKREALALVQEVGIEEASYQLNIGRGTVHGWTKQANIIREFKGSAKSKTLKIQGRKEIFPSVPDLVTIQPEWMTTYLAGKVNDELALERMIKRMAKRNRKRLKQLTKS
;
A
#
# COMPACT_ATOMS: atom_id res chain seq x y z
N MET A 1 26.78 -4.73 16.73
CA MET A 1 25.63 -4.22 17.53
C MET A 1 24.35 -4.35 16.70
N LYS A 2 23.29 -4.97 17.22
CA LYS A 2 21.98 -5.01 16.52
C LYS A 2 21.33 -3.64 16.61
N ARG A 3 20.88 -3.08 15.47
CA ARG A 3 20.13 -1.82 15.43
C ARG A 3 18.75 -2.08 16.05
N ILE A 4 18.49 -1.56 17.25
CA ILE A 4 17.16 -1.61 17.85
C ILE A 4 16.28 -0.59 17.11
N GLU A 5 15.34 -1.06 16.31
CA GLU A 5 14.33 -0.20 15.68
C GLU A 5 13.31 0.24 16.73
N ARG A 6 13.56 1.41 17.34
CA ARG A 6 12.59 2.05 18.22
C ARG A 6 11.60 2.84 17.36
N SER A 7 10.39 2.30 17.24
CA SER A 7 9.30 2.95 16.50
C SER A 7 8.46 3.81 17.45
N TYR A 8 8.50 5.13 17.25
CA TYR A 8 7.81 6.10 18.11
C TYR A 8 6.60 6.69 17.41
N THR A 9 5.48 6.79 18.13
CA THR A 9 4.23 7.36 17.62
C THR A 9 4.28 8.88 17.55
N ILE A 10 3.47 9.50 16.68
CA ILE A 10 3.36 10.96 16.59
C ILE A 10 2.92 11.57 17.92
N ARG A 11 2.05 10.89 18.68
CA ARG A 11 1.66 11.32 20.03
C ARG A 11 2.88 11.50 20.94
N LEU A 12 3.73 10.48 21.02
CA LEU A 12 4.92 10.51 21.86
C LEU A 12 5.93 11.55 21.39
N LYS A 13 6.06 11.75 20.06
CA LYS A 13 6.91 12.82 19.51
C LYS A 13 6.42 14.21 19.93
N ARG A 14 5.10 14.43 19.96
CA ARG A 14 4.52 15.70 20.41
C ARG A 14 4.71 15.93 21.90
N GLU A 15 4.50 14.90 22.71
CA GLU A 15 4.76 14.92 24.15
C GLU A 15 6.22 15.26 24.44
N ALA A 16 7.16 14.61 23.74
CA ALA A 16 8.58 14.94 23.84
C ALA A 16 8.87 16.39 23.48
N LEU A 17 8.23 16.94 22.44
CA LEU A 17 8.42 18.34 22.06
C LEU A 17 7.81 19.32 23.07
N ALA A 18 6.73 18.96 23.76
CA ALA A 18 6.16 19.76 24.84
C ALA A 18 7.12 19.79 26.03
N LEU A 19 7.61 18.62 26.47
CA LEU A 19 8.59 18.53 27.56
C LEU A 19 9.89 19.27 27.24
N VAL A 20 10.38 19.21 26.00
CA VAL A 20 11.56 19.99 25.59
C VAL A 20 11.36 21.49 25.78
N GLN A 21 10.14 22.02 25.61
CA GLN A 21 9.87 23.44 25.84
C GLN A 21 9.84 23.80 27.33
N GLU A 22 9.45 22.87 28.20
CA GLU A 22 9.35 23.09 29.64
C GLU A 22 10.68 22.89 30.37
N VAL A 23 11.38 21.79 30.08
CA VAL A 23 12.54 21.33 30.86
C VAL A 23 13.82 21.20 30.02
N GLY A 24 13.74 21.37 28.70
CA GLY A 24 14.87 21.22 27.80
C GLY A 24 15.10 19.79 27.31
N ILE A 25 16.07 19.62 26.40
CA ILE A 25 16.30 18.36 25.67
C ILE A 25 16.82 17.24 26.57
N GLU A 26 17.70 17.57 27.51
CA GLU A 26 18.39 16.61 28.37
C GLU A 26 17.43 15.97 29.36
N GLU A 27 16.63 16.79 30.03
CA GLU A 27 15.66 16.32 31.00
C GLU A 27 14.50 15.58 30.32
N ALA A 28 14.02 16.07 29.16
CA ALA A 28 13.02 15.34 28.37
C ALA A 28 13.54 13.97 27.88
N SER A 29 14.83 13.87 27.56
CA SER A 29 15.48 12.61 27.17
C SER A 29 15.49 11.62 28.34
N TYR A 30 15.80 12.10 29.55
CA TYR A 30 15.81 11.30 30.77
C TYR A 30 14.39 10.83 31.15
N GLN A 31 13.43 11.76 31.21
CA GLN A 31 12.05 11.47 31.61
C GLN A 31 11.35 10.48 30.67
N LEU A 32 11.57 10.59 29.36
CA LEU A 32 10.95 9.69 28.37
C LEU A 32 11.78 8.44 28.08
N ASN A 33 13.00 8.33 28.65
CA ASN A 33 13.96 7.27 28.33
C ASN A 33 14.21 7.12 26.80
N ILE A 34 14.29 8.26 26.10
CA ILE A 34 14.54 8.34 24.66
C ILE A 34 15.92 8.96 24.48
N GLY A 35 16.77 8.36 23.64
CA GLY A 35 18.12 8.88 23.41
C GLY A 35 18.12 10.36 22.98
N ARG A 36 18.98 11.17 23.61
CA ARG A 36 19.12 12.62 23.41
C ARG A 36 19.17 13.03 21.93
N GLY A 37 19.95 12.32 21.11
CA GLY A 37 20.06 12.60 19.67
C GLY A 37 18.74 12.43 18.91
N THR A 38 17.86 11.54 19.37
CA THR A 38 16.52 11.35 18.79
C THR A 38 15.61 12.53 19.14
N VAL A 39 15.58 12.94 20.40
CA VAL A 39 14.80 14.11 20.86
C VAL A 39 15.26 15.37 20.12
N HIS A 40 16.57 15.58 20.03
CA HIS A 40 17.16 16.67 19.25
C HIS A 40 16.83 16.58 17.74
N GLY A 41 16.76 15.37 17.17
CA GLY A 41 16.29 15.20 15.79
C GLY A 41 14.83 15.65 15.61
N TRP A 42 13.97 15.43 16.60
CA TRP A 42 12.57 15.85 16.56
C TRP A 42 12.39 17.35 16.73
N THR A 43 13.24 18.04 17.49
CA THR A 43 13.16 19.51 17.58
C THR A 43 13.40 20.17 16.22
N LYS A 44 14.31 19.62 15.39
CA LYS A 44 14.50 20.05 14.01
C LYS A 44 13.27 19.81 13.11
N GLN A 45 12.44 18.83 13.45
CA GLN A 45 11.21 18.47 12.72
C GLN A 45 9.94 18.96 13.44
N ALA A 46 10.06 19.86 14.41
CA ALA A 46 8.96 20.18 15.33
C ALA A 46 7.72 20.70 14.61
N ASN A 47 7.88 21.59 13.61
CA ASN A 47 6.78 22.14 12.84
C ASN A 47 6.00 21.03 12.11
N ILE A 48 6.72 20.12 11.44
CA ILE A 48 6.12 18.98 10.71
C ILE A 48 5.36 18.06 11.67
N ILE A 49 5.92 17.77 12.85
CA ILE A 49 5.29 16.90 13.86
C ILE A 49 4.04 17.55 14.45
N ARG A 50 4.06 18.87 14.66
CA ARG A 50 2.91 19.64 15.17
C ARG A 50 1.80 19.74 14.13
N GLU A 51 2.13 20.04 12.89
CA GLU A 51 1.17 20.21 11.79
C GLU A 51 0.61 18.90 11.22
N PHE A 52 1.17 17.74 11.60
CA PHE A 52 0.71 16.44 11.11
C PHE A 52 -0.78 16.19 11.41
N LYS A 53 -1.61 16.13 10.36
CA LYS A 53 -3.06 15.92 10.45
C LYS A 53 -3.50 14.44 10.49
N GLY A 54 -2.57 13.49 10.36
CA GLY A 54 -2.88 12.06 10.40
C GLY A 54 -3.08 11.52 11.82
N SER A 55 -3.26 10.19 11.93
CA SER A 55 -3.47 9.53 13.23
C SER A 55 -2.30 9.74 14.19
N ALA A 56 -2.60 10.09 15.44
CA ALA A 56 -1.60 10.25 16.50
C ALA A 56 -0.89 8.91 16.84
N LYS A 57 -1.50 7.77 16.50
CA LYS A 57 -0.90 6.43 16.63
C LYS A 57 0.06 6.09 15.48
N SER A 58 0.07 6.88 14.41
CA SER A 58 1.01 6.70 13.30
C SER A 58 2.44 6.82 13.79
N LYS A 59 3.34 6.02 13.22
CA LYS A 59 4.78 6.04 13.53
C LYS A 59 5.57 6.86 12.50
N THR A 60 5.01 7.02 11.31
CA THR A 60 5.57 7.77 10.17
C THR A 60 4.95 9.16 10.06
N LEU A 61 5.79 10.14 9.73
CA LEU A 61 5.35 11.49 9.34
C LEU A 61 4.92 11.58 7.88
N LYS A 62 5.32 10.59 7.07
CA LYS A 62 4.83 10.45 5.71
C LYS A 62 3.36 10.07 5.79
N ILE A 63 2.49 10.93 5.28
CA ILE A 63 1.19 10.53 4.77
C ILE A 63 1.51 9.52 3.68
N GLN A 64 1.51 8.24 4.01
CA GLN A 64 1.61 7.18 3.00
C GLN A 64 0.24 7.09 2.35
N GLY A 65 -0.13 8.16 1.63
CA GLY A 65 -1.04 8.01 0.52
C GLY A 65 -0.44 6.95 -0.38
N ARG A 66 -1.28 6.05 -0.87
CA ARG A 66 -0.91 5.16 -1.95
C ARG A 66 -0.30 6.06 -3.03
N LYS A 67 1.00 5.91 -3.33
CA LYS A 67 1.50 6.44 -4.60
C LYS A 67 0.69 5.68 -5.64
N GLU A 68 -0.26 6.33 -6.29
CA GLU A 68 -0.78 5.80 -7.54
C GLU A 68 0.41 5.82 -8.50
N ILE A 69 1.15 4.71 -8.53
CA ILE A 69 2.20 4.42 -9.50
C ILE A 69 1.55 4.14 -10.87
N PHE A 70 0.22 4.09 -10.92
CA PHE A 70 -0.55 3.82 -12.13
C PHE A 70 -1.21 5.13 -12.59
N PRO A 71 -0.96 5.57 -13.83
CA PRO A 71 -1.78 6.59 -14.47
C PRO A 71 -3.25 6.16 -14.40
N SER A 72 -4.16 7.14 -14.30
CA SER A 72 -5.59 6.86 -14.46
C SER A 72 -5.80 6.17 -15.81
N VAL A 73 -6.73 5.20 -15.89
CA VAL A 73 -6.96 4.38 -17.10
C VAL A 73 -7.08 5.22 -18.40
N PRO A 74 -7.69 6.43 -18.40
CA PRO A 74 -7.70 7.31 -19.57
C PRO A 74 -6.31 7.82 -20.00
N ASP A 75 -5.42 8.10 -19.03
CA ASP A 75 -4.06 8.57 -19.28
C ASP A 75 -3.16 7.45 -19.83
N LEU A 76 -3.44 6.19 -19.43
CA LEU A 76 -2.73 5.02 -19.96
C LEU A 76 -3.02 4.81 -21.46
N VAL A 77 -4.26 5.10 -21.89
CA VAL A 77 -4.72 4.95 -23.27
C VAL A 77 -4.08 5.98 -24.21
N THR A 78 -3.76 7.17 -23.69
CA THR A 78 -3.15 8.26 -24.49
C THR A 78 -1.64 8.06 -24.68
N ILE A 79 -0.97 7.42 -23.73
CA ILE A 79 0.50 7.28 -23.75
C ILE A 79 0.96 6.17 -24.71
N GLN A 80 0.22 5.07 -24.84
CA GLN A 80 0.61 3.95 -25.69
C GLN A 80 -0.60 3.17 -26.26
N PRO A 81 -1.19 3.63 -27.37
CA PRO A 81 -2.39 3.03 -27.95
C PRO A 81 -2.18 1.63 -28.54
N GLU A 82 -0.97 1.29 -29.01
CA GLU A 82 -0.69 0.09 -29.81
C GLU A 82 -0.65 -1.23 -29.01
N TRP A 83 -0.11 -1.22 -27.78
CA TRP A 83 -0.18 -2.42 -26.92
C TRP A 83 -1.58 -2.56 -26.29
N MET A 84 -2.31 -1.46 -26.10
CA MET A 84 -3.67 -1.49 -25.55
C MET A 84 -4.68 -2.03 -26.57
N THR A 85 -4.54 -1.70 -27.86
CA THR A 85 -5.33 -2.31 -28.94
C THR A 85 -5.03 -3.81 -29.07
N THR A 86 -3.78 -4.24 -28.99
CA THR A 86 -3.43 -5.67 -29.00
C THR A 86 -3.90 -6.40 -27.74
N TYR A 87 -3.86 -5.76 -26.56
CA TYR A 87 -4.38 -6.32 -25.31
C TYR A 87 -5.91 -6.46 -25.32
N LEU A 88 -6.63 -5.43 -25.79
CA LEU A 88 -8.09 -5.48 -25.94
C LEU A 88 -8.52 -6.45 -27.05
N ALA A 89 -7.80 -6.50 -28.17
CA ALA A 89 -7.99 -7.52 -29.20
C ALA A 89 -7.68 -8.94 -28.69
N GLY A 90 -6.71 -9.05 -27.76
CA GLY A 90 -6.43 -10.26 -27.00
C GLY A 90 -7.60 -10.66 -26.10
N LYS A 91 -8.26 -9.70 -25.44
CA LYS A 91 -9.40 -9.93 -24.55
C LYS A 91 -10.67 -10.39 -25.28
N VAL A 92 -10.84 -10.02 -26.56
CA VAL A 92 -11.88 -10.61 -27.44
C VAL A 92 -11.67 -12.13 -27.60
N ASN A 93 -10.45 -12.65 -27.41
CA ASN A 93 -10.18 -14.09 -27.41
C ASN A 93 -10.57 -14.81 -26.11
N ASP A 94 -10.84 -14.11 -25.01
CA ASP A 94 -11.32 -14.75 -23.77
C ASP A 94 -12.77 -15.25 -23.94
N GLU A 95 -13.58 -14.55 -24.75
CA GLU A 95 -14.88 -15.04 -25.21
C GLU A 95 -14.73 -16.31 -26.07
N LEU A 96 -13.73 -16.34 -26.95
CA LEU A 96 -13.41 -17.52 -27.75
C LEU A 96 -12.92 -18.68 -26.87
N ALA A 97 -12.20 -18.40 -25.79
CA ALA A 97 -11.76 -19.40 -24.81
C ALA A 97 -12.95 -20.00 -24.04
N LEU A 98 -13.91 -19.15 -23.63
CA LEU A 98 -15.17 -19.57 -23.01
C LEU A 98 -16.03 -20.39 -23.98
N GLU A 99 -16.21 -19.94 -25.22
CA GLU A 99 -16.93 -20.69 -26.25
C GLU A 99 -16.30 -22.07 -26.51
N ARG A 100 -14.97 -22.12 -26.63
CA ARG A 100 -14.23 -23.38 -26.82
C ARG A 100 -14.35 -24.28 -25.60
N MET A 101 -14.48 -23.72 -24.39
CA MET A 101 -14.72 -24.48 -23.17
C MET A 101 -16.15 -25.05 -23.16
N ILE A 102 -17.16 -24.25 -23.49
CA ILE A 102 -18.57 -24.66 -23.60
C ILE A 102 -18.73 -25.77 -24.64
N LYS A 103 -18.15 -25.61 -25.84
CA LYS A 103 -18.15 -26.64 -26.90
C LYS A 103 -17.49 -27.95 -26.43
N ARG A 104 -16.40 -27.88 -25.65
CA ARG A 104 -15.73 -29.05 -25.05
C ARG A 104 -16.59 -29.74 -23.98
N MET A 105 -17.31 -28.97 -23.14
CA MET A 105 -18.23 -29.52 -22.14
C MET A 105 -19.42 -30.24 -22.81
N ALA A 106 -20.03 -29.63 -23.82
CA ALA A 106 -21.12 -30.22 -24.57
C ALA A 106 -20.71 -31.56 -25.24
N LYS A 107 -19.50 -31.64 -25.81
CA LYS A 107 -18.96 -32.87 -26.39
C LYS A 107 -18.75 -33.98 -25.34
N ARG A 108 -18.24 -33.62 -24.16
CA ARG A 108 -18.07 -34.56 -23.03
C ARG A 108 -19.40 -35.12 -22.54
N ASN A 109 -20.40 -34.25 -22.37
CA ASN A 109 -21.73 -34.67 -21.92
C ASN A 109 -22.43 -35.56 -22.95
N ARG A 110 -22.31 -35.24 -24.25
CA ARG A 110 -22.83 -36.10 -25.33
C ARG A 110 -22.18 -37.50 -25.32
N LYS A 111 -20.88 -37.61 -25.03
CA LYS A 111 -20.18 -38.90 -24.92
C LYS A 111 -20.64 -39.70 -23.69
N ARG A 112 -20.85 -39.05 -22.55
CA ARG A 112 -21.37 -39.66 -21.32
C ARG A 112 -22.80 -40.18 -21.52
N LEU A 113 -23.68 -39.40 -22.14
CA LEU A 113 -25.04 -39.82 -22.48
C LEU A 113 -25.04 -41.07 -23.37
N LYS A 114 -24.20 -41.11 -24.42
CA LYS A 114 -24.06 -42.29 -25.29
C LYS A 114 -23.50 -43.54 -24.60
N GLN A 115 -22.78 -43.39 -23.49
CA GLN A 115 -22.29 -44.52 -22.68
C GLN A 115 -23.37 -45.04 -21.73
N LEU A 116 -24.24 -44.16 -21.23
CA LEU A 116 -25.35 -44.51 -20.35
C LEU A 116 -26.51 -45.17 -21.10
N THR A 117 -26.71 -44.88 -22.39
CA THR A 117 -27.76 -45.49 -23.22
C THR A 117 -27.30 -46.74 -23.99
N LYS A 118 -26.12 -47.30 -23.68
CA LYS A 118 -25.52 -48.48 -24.33
C LYS A 118 -25.50 -49.72 -23.41
N SER A 119 -26.37 -49.75 -22.41
CA SER A 119 -26.65 -50.95 -21.61
C SER A 119 -27.95 -51.60 -22.02
#